data_AF-A0A934FGR8-F1
#
_entry.id   AF-A0A934FGR8-F1
#
_cell.length_a   1.000
_cell.length_b   1.000
_cell.length_c   1.000
_cell.angle_alpha   90.00
_cell.angle_beta   90.00
_cell.angle_gamma   90.00
#
_symmetry.space_group_name_H-M   'P 1'
#
loop_
_entity.id
_entity.type
_entity.pdbx_description
1 polymer ?
#
loop_
_entity_poly.entity_id
_entity_poly.type
_entity_poly.pdbx_seq_one_letter_code
_entity_poly.pdbx_strand_id
1 'polypeptide(L)'
;MGKGYLSLILHAHLPFVRHPEYREFLEEDWLFEAITETYIPLIDVFDKLIDEGINFRITMSLTPPLISMLTDELLQSRYIRYIEKRIQLSEKEIERTKHQPEFNRLAQM
;
A
#
# COMPACT_ATOMS: atom_id res chain seq x y z
N MET A 1 -23.80 -25.56 17.52
CA MET A 1 -22.48 -26.09 17.13
C MET A 1 -21.88 -25.15 16.09
N GLY A 2 -20.64 -24.69 16.27
CA GLY A 2 -19.93 -23.95 15.22
C GLY A 2 -19.68 -24.86 14.02
N LYS A 3 -19.79 -24.33 12.80
CA LYS A 3 -19.63 -25.12 11.55
C LYS A 3 -18.17 -25.50 11.25
N GLY A 4 -17.21 -25.01 12.04
CA GLY A 4 -15.77 -25.20 11.89
C GLY A 4 -15.00 -23.97 12.35
N TYR A 5 -13.68 -23.99 12.17
CA TYR A 5 -12.80 -22.84 12.40
C TYR A 5 -12.27 -22.33 11.05
N LEU A 6 -12.21 -21.01 10.88
CA LEU A 6 -11.56 -20.36 9.74
C LEU A 6 -10.24 -19.74 10.21
N SER A 7 -9.16 -19.98 9.47
CA SER A 7 -7.88 -19.32 9.67
C SER A 7 -7.43 -18.69 8.36
N LEU A 8 -7.43 -17.36 8.32
CA LEU A 8 -6.87 -16.58 7.22
C LEU A 8 -5.42 -16.24 7.54
N ILE A 9 -4.50 -16.66 6.67
CA ILE A 9 -3.07 -16.44 6.81
C ILE A 9 -2.59 -15.65 5.60
N LEU A 10 -2.13 -14.43 5.84
CA LEU A 10 -1.56 -13.55 4.81
C LEU A 10 -0.04 -13.58 4.93
N HIS A 11 0.67 -13.90 3.85
CA HIS A 11 2.12 -13.87 3.80
C HIS A 11 2.58 -12.66 2.97
N ALA A 12 3.16 -11.67 3.64
CA ALA A 12 3.71 -10.48 2.99
C ALA A 12 5.24 -10.62 2.84
N HIS A 13 5.68 -10.55 1.60
CA HIS A 13 7.07 -10.70 1.22
C HIS A 13 7.42 -9.74 0.09
N LEU A 14 8.64 -9.19 0.17
CA LEU A 14 9.28 -8.49 -0.92
C LEU A 14 10.79 -8.81 -0.87
N PRO A 15 11.46 -9.03 -2.02
CA PRO A 15 12.93 -9.06 -2.05
C PRO A 15 13.50 -7.71 -1.57
N PHE A 16 14.76 -7.73 -1.13
CA PHE A 16 15.40 -6.50 -0.63
C PHE A 16 15.78 -5.58 -1.80
N VAL A 17 15.13 -4.42 -1.91
CA VAL A 17 15.23 -3.48 -3.04
C VAL A 17 15.86 -2.13 -2.67
N ARG A 18 16.57 -2.05 -1.55
CA ARG A 18 17.15 -0.78 -1.09
C ARG A 18 18.43 -0.43 -1.85
N HIS A 19 18.39 0.65 -2.65
CA HIS A 19 19.54 1.10 -3.44
C HIS A 19 19.94 2.56 -3.12
N PRO A 20 20.75 2.77 -2.06
CA PRO A 20 21.22 4.10 -1.67
C PRO A 20 22.14 4.78 -2.70
N GLU A 21 22.78 4.00 -3.56
CA GLU A 21 23.71 4.46 -4.60
C GLU A 21 23.01 5.23 -5.73
N TYR A 22 21.71 5.00 -5.94
CA TYR A 22 20.90 5.71 -6.92
C TYR A 22 19.97 6.69 -6.23
N ARG A 23 19.68 7.84 -6.86
CA ARG A 23 18.70 8.80 -6.34
C ARG A 23 17.26 8.27 -6.43
N GLU A 24 16.98 7.54 -7.50
CA GLU A 24 15.71 6.88 -7.81
C GLU A 24 16.03 5.51 -8.43
N PHE A 25 15.27 4.49 -8.07
CA PHE A 25 15.46 3.12 -8.53
C PHE A 25 14.08 2.45 -8.68
N LEU A 26 13.83 1.79 -9.81
CA LEU A 26 12.48 1.34 -10.18
C LEU A 26 11.98 0.21 -9.27
N GLU A 27 12.88 -0.64 -8.80
CA GLU A 27 12.54 -1.79 -7.96
C GLU A 27 12.04 -1.35 -6.57
N GLU A 28 12.38 -0.12 -6.13
CA GLU A 28 11.81 0.45 -4.91
C GLU A 28 10.31 0.76 -5.06
N ASP A 29 9.82 0.99 -6.29
CA ASP A 29 8.39 1.22 -6.54
C ASP A 29 7.55 0.01 -6.12
N TRP A 30 8.07 -1.22 -6.22
CA TRP A 30 7.36 -2.41 -5.73
C TRP A 30 7.05 -2.33 -4.23
N LEU A 31 7.97 -1.78 -3.43
CA LEU A 31 7.74 -1.57 -2.01
C LEU A 31 6.69 -0.48 -1.79
N PHE A 32 6.79 0.61 -2.54
CA PHE A 32 5.89 1.76 -2.41
C PHE A 32 4.46 1.42 -2.80
N GLU A 33 4.28 0.71 -3.91
CA GLU A 33 3.00 0.16 -4.36
C GLU A 33 2.41 -0.80 -3.31
N ALA A 34 3.21 -1.71 -2.76
CA ALA A 34 2.74 -2.61 -1.70
C ALA A 34 2.29 -1.86 -0.44
N ILE A 35 2.97 -0.78 -0.06
CA ILE A 35 2.56 0.07 1.06
C ILE A 35 1.21 0.74 0.78
N THR A 36 1.08 1.42 -0.37
CA THR A 36 -0.12 2.20 -0.71
C THR A 36 -1.33 1.32 -1.03
N GLU A 37 -1.14 0.23 -1.76
CA GLU A 37 -2.24 -0.55 -2.34
C GLU A 37 -2.59 -1.80 -1.52
N THR A 38 -1.75 -2.19 -0.54
CA THR A 38 -1.99 -3.39 0.28
C THR A 38 -1.89 -3.11 1.77
N TYR A 39 -0.75 -2.64 2.28
CA TYR A 39 -0.52 -2.62 3.72
C TYR A 39 -1.35 -1.56 4.45
N ILE A 40 -1.39 -0.32 3.93
CA ILE A 40 -2.24 0.73 4.49
C ILE A 40 -3.73 0.35 4.39
N PRO A 41 -4.26 -0.08 3.22
CA PRO A 41 -5.65 -0.52 3.13
C PRO A 41 -6.02 -1.67 4.07
N LEU A 42 -5.11 -2.62 4.31
CA LEU A 42 -5.35 -3.69 5.29
C LEU A 42 -5.46 -3.14 6.71
N ILE A 43 -4.60 -2.19 7.10
CA ILE A 43 -4.69 -1.50 8.39
C ILE A 43 -6.03 -0.78 8.52
N ASP A 44 -6.44 -0.03 7.49
CA ASP A 44 -7.74 0.69 7.49
C ASP A 44 -8.92 -0.26 7.67
N VAL A 45 -8.89 -1.43 7.01
CA VAL A 45 -9.92 -2.46 7.18
C VAL A 45 -9.90 -3.03 8.60
N PHE A 46 -8.72 -3.30 9.16
CA PHE A 46 -8.61 -3.85 10.51
C PHE A 46 -9.10 -2.85 11.56
N ASP A 47 -8.72 -1.58 11.45
CA ASP A 47 -9.17 -0.51 12.33
C ASP A 47 -10.69 -0.37 12.27
N LYS A 48 -11.29 -0.39 11.07
CA LYS A 48 -12.75 -0.36 10.92
C LYS A 48 -13.44 -1.55 11.58
N LEU A 49 -12.90 -2.76 11.45
CA LEU A 49 -13.46 -3.95 12.09
C LEU A 49 -13.38 -3.87 13.62
N ILE A 50 -12.32 -3.26 14.17
CA ILE A 50 -12.17 -2.99 15.60
C ILE A 50 -13.21 -1.96 16.05
N ASP A 51 -13.36 -0.86 15.32
CA ASP A 51 -14.29 0.23 15.63
C ASP A 51 -15.77 -0.22 15.59
N GLU A 52 -16.11 -1.11 14.65
CA GLU A 52 -17.44 -1.73 14.56
C GLU A 52 -17.65 -2.85 15.60
N GLY A 53 -16.63 -3.18 16.39
CA GLY A 53 -16.68 -4.22 17.42
C GLY A 53 -16.84 -5.63 16.87
N ILE A 54 -16.45 -5.90 15.61
CA ILE A 54 -16.53 -7.25 15.07
C ILE A 54 -15.35 -8.10 15.56
N ASN A 55 -15.67 -9.30 16.02
CA ASN A 55 -14.67 -10.25 16.48
C ASN A 55 -14.05 -11.01 15.28
N PHE A 56 -12.96 -10.50 14.72
CA PHE A 56 -12.21 -11.13 13.63
C PHE A 56 -10.84 -11.65 14.10
N ARG A 57 -10.30 -12.62 13.35
CA ARG A 57 -8.94 -13.16 13.56
C ARG A 57 -8.24 -13.35 12.23
N ILE A 58 -7.09 -12.71 12.07
CA ILE A 58 -6.22 -12.83 10.91
C ILE A 58 -4.79 -13.08 11.41
N THR A 59 -4.05 -13.93 10.71
CA THR A 59 -2.62 -14.13 10.95
C THR A 59 -1.85 -13.52 9.79
N MET A 60 -0.87 -12.69 10.09
CA MET A 60 0.05 -12.13 9.09
C MET A 60 1.48 -12.61 9.35
N SER A 61 2.13 -13.07 8.30
CA SER A 61 3.56 -13.35 8.25
C SER A 61 4.24 -12.22 7.49
N LEU A 62 5.19 -11.55 8.12
CA LEU A 62 6.01 -10.50 7.52
C LEU A 62 7.45 -11.01 7.43
N THR A 63 8.01 -11.05 6.23
CA THR A 63 9.39 -11.54 6.06
C THR A 63 10.43 -10.54 6.61
N PRO A 64 11.56 -11.00 7.18
CA PRO A 64 12.62 -10.13 7.66
C PRO A 64 13.08 -9.03 6.68
N PRO A 65 13.35 -9.31 5.38
CA PRO A 65 13.74 -8.25 4.44
C PRO A 65 12.66 -7.17 4.29
N LEU A 66 11.39 -7.55 4.26
CA LEU A 66 10.29 -6.59 4.18
C LEU A 66 10.26 -5.69 5.40
N ILE A 67 10.33 -6.25 6.62
CA ILE A 67 10.32 -5.45 7.85
C ILE A 67 11.52 -4.49 7.88
N SER A 68 12.71 -4.96 7.52
CA SER A 68 13.91 -4.11 7.46
C SER A 68 13.73 -2.91 6.52
N MET A 69 13.06 -3.10 5.38
CA MET A 69 12.78 -2.01 4.45
C MET A 69 11.68 -1.06 4.94
N LEU A 70 10.62 -1.58 5.58
CA LEU A 70 9.54 -0.76 6.13
C LEU A 70 10.03 0.19 7.24
N THR A 71 11.09 -0.19 7.96
CA THR A 71 11.70 0.61 9.03
C THR A 71 12.87 1.49 8.57
N ASP A 72 13.25 1.45 7.30
CA ASP A 72 14.39 2.21 6.79
C ASP A 72 14.01 3.66 6.45
N GLU A 73 14.66 4.62 7.09
CA GLU A 73 14.35 6.06 6.93
C GLU A 73 14.54 6.57 5.50
N LEU A 74 15.52 6.04 4.75
CA LEU A 74 15.74 6.44 3.37
C LEU A 74 14.55 6.00 2.51
N LEU A 75 14.12 4.75 2.63
CA LEU A 75 12.95 4.22 1.91
C LEU A 75 11.66 4.93 2.32
N GLN A 76 11.45 5.23 3.61
CA GLN A 76 10.32 6.02 4.06
C GLN A 76 10.30 7.42 3.43
N SER A 77 11.46 8.09 3.37
CA SER A 77 11.56 9.41 2.72
C SER A 77 11.28 9.34 1.21
N ARG A 78 11.67 8.23 0.56
CA ARG A 78 11.42 7.99 -0.87
C ARG A 78 9.95 7.69 -1.13
N TYR A 79 9.31 6.91 -0.26
CA TYR A 79 7.88 6.64 -0.30
C TYR A 79 7.05 7.91 -0.25
N ILE A 80 7.39 8.87 0.63
CA ILE A 80 6.70 10.17 0.69
C ILE A 80 6.80 10.90 -0.66
N ARG A 81 7.99 10.94 -1.27
CA ARG A 81 8.17 11.55 -2.59
C ARG A 81 7.41 10.80 -3.68
N TYR A 82 7.37 9.47 -3.61
CA TYR A 82 6.62 8.63 -4.53
C TYR A 82 5.12 8.97 -4.48
N ILE A 83 4.52 9.01 -3.28
CA ILE A 83 3.08 9.26 -3.14
C ILE A 83 2.71 10.70 -3.51
N GLU A 84 3.54 11.68 -3.18
CA GLU A 84 3.35 13.09 -3.61
C GLU A 84 3.33 13.22 -5.14
N LYS A 85 4.25 12.54 -5.83
CA LYS A 85 4.27 12.50 -7.30
C LYS A 85 3.00 11.86 -7.85
N ARG A 86 2.50 10.77 -7.23
CA ARG A 86 1.25 10.11 -7.66
C ARG A 86 0.04 11.00 -7.46
N ILE A 87 -0.08 11.70 -6.32
CA ILE A 87 -1.14 12.69 -6.08
C ILE A 87 -1.13 13.77 -7.16
N GLN A 88 0.04 14.36 -7.45
CA GLN A 88 0.17 15.36 -8.51
C GLN A 88 -0.19 14.83 -9.90
N LEU A 89 0.14 13.57 -10.19
CA LEU A 89 -0.24 12.92 -11.45
C LEU A 89 -1.75 12.72 -11.53
N SER A 90 -2.39 12.27 -10.45
CA SER A 90 -3.85 12.12 -10.38
C SER A 90 -4.57 13.46 -10.57
N GLU A 91 -4.12 14.53 -9.93
CA GLU A 91 -4.67 15.89 -10.12
C GLU A 91 -4.58 16.36 -11.58
N LYS A 92 -3.42 16.14 -12.21
CA LYS A 92 -3.22 16.46 -13.64
C LYS A 92 -4.11 15.62 -14.53
N GLU A 93 -4.34 14.36 -14.18
CA GLU A 93 -5.22 13.46 -14.93
C GLU A 93 -6.69 13.88 -14.85
N ILE A 94 -7.14 14.34 -13.68
CA ILE A 94 -8.48 14.94 -13.51
C ILE A 94 -8.62 16.16 -14.43
N GLU A 95 -7.64 17.07 -14.46
CA GLU A 95 -7.71 18.26 -15.32
C GLU A 95 -7.64 17.90 -16.82
N ARG A 96 -6.78 16.94 -17.21
CA ARG A 96 -6.63 16.47 -18.60
C ARG A 96 -7.93 15.86 -19.13
N THR A 97 -8.66 15.14 -18.27
CA THR A 97 -9.86 14.39 -18.64
C THR A 97 -11.15 15.18 -18.47
N LYS A 98 -11.13 16.44 -18.02
CA LYS A 98 -12.33 17.25 -17.67
C LYS A 98 -13.44 17.28 -18.72
N HIS A 99 -13.09 17.18 -20.00
CA HIS A 99 -14.04 17.21 -21.13
C HIS A 99 -14.44 15.81 -21.64
N GLN A 100 -14.02 14.76 -20.93
CA GLN A 100 -14.28 13.36 -21.24
C GLN A 100 -14.91 12.69 -20.01
N PRO A 101 -16.25 12.80 -19.83
CA PRO A 101 -16.93 12.45 -18.59
C PRO A 101 -16.66 11.02 -18.10
N GLU A 102 -16.54 10.05 -19.02
CA GLU A 102 -16.24 8.66 -18.69
C GLU A 102 -14.86 8.50 -18.05
N PHE A 103 -13.84 9.15 -18.62
CA PHE A 103 -12.47 9.11 -18.08
C PHE A 103 -12.32 10.00 -16.83
N ASN A 104 -13.01 11.14 -16.77
CA ASN A 104 -12.92 12.05 -15.64
C ASN A 104 -13.47 11.44 -14.35
N ARG A 105 -14.55 10.65 -14.46
CA ARG A 105 -15.10 9.93 -13.30
C ARG A 105 -14.08 8.96 -12.70
N LEU A 106 -13.36 8.22 -13.54
CA LEU A 106 -12.33 7.27 -13.08
C LEU A 106 -11.15 7.98 -12.42
N ALA A 107 -10.76 9.16 -12.93
CA ALA A 107 -9.66 9.93 -12.37
C ALA A 107 -9.94 10.55 -10.98
N GLN A 108 -11.23 10.66 -10.58
CA GLN A 108 -11.65 11.23 -9.28
C GLN A 108 -11.89 10.17 -8.19
N MET A 109 -11.85 8.88 -8.53
CA MET A 109 -12.02 7.77 -7.58
C MET A 109 -10.72 7.46 -6.85
#